data_AF-A0A174USF6-F1
#
_entry.id   AF-A0A174USF6-F1
#
_cell.length_a   1.000
_cell.length_b   1.000
_cell.length_c   1.000
_cell.angle_alpha   90.00
_cell.angle_beta   90.00
_cell.angle_gamma   90.00
#
_symmetry.space_group_name_H-M   'P 1'
#
loop_
_entity.id
_entity.type
_entity.pdbx_description
1 polymer ?
#
loop_
_entity_poly.entity_id
_entity_poly.type
_entity_poly.pdbx_seq_one_letter_code
_entity_poly.pdbx_strand_id
1 'polypeptide(L)' 'MVMPGDHIDMNVELITPVAMDEGLRFAIREGGRTVGSGVVTSIIE' A
#
# COMPACT_ATOMS: atom_id res chain seq x y z
N MET A 1 2.97 6.18 13.89
CA MET A 1 3.75 4.98 14.26
C MET A 1 2.84 3.79 14.03
N VAL A 2 3.31 2.75 13.37
CA VAL A 2 2.56 1.54 13.03
C VAL A 2 3.39 0.35 13.49
N MET A 3 2.78 -0.61 14.16
CA MET A 3 3.45 -1.77 14.72
C MET A 3 3.23 -3.02 13.86
N PRO A 4 4.16 -4.00 13.86
CA PRO A 4 3.92 -5.28 13.22
C PRO A 4 2.66 -5.96 13.76
N GLY A 5 1.72 -6.27 12.87
CA GLY A 5 0.43 -6.87 13.21
C GLY A 5 -0.75 -5.90 13.19
N ASP A 6 -0.50 -4.60 13.13
CA ASP A 6 -1.57 -3.61 13.03
C ASP A 6 -2.27 -3.69 11.66
N HIS A 7 -3.59 -3.51 11.69
CA HIS A 7 -4.40 -3.27 10.50
C HIS A 7 -4.78 -1.79 10.47
N ILE A 8 -4.39 -1.09 9.40
CA ILE A 8 -4.57 0.35 9.29
C ILE A 8 -4.93 0.76 7.87
N ASP A 9 -5.65 1.88 7.77
CA ASP A 9 -5.83 2.62 6.53
C ASP A 9 -4.75 3.72 6.42
N MET A 10 -4.24 3.94 5.21
CA MET A 10 -3.23 4.97 4.93
C MET A 10 -3.38 5.55 3.53
N ASN A 11 -3.04 6.83 3.39
CA ASN A 11 -2.86 7.47 2.09
C ASN A 11 -1.43 7.25 1.61
N VAL A 12 -1.27 6.91 0.33
CA VAL A 12 0.03 6.63 -0.30
C VAL A 12 0.15 7.45 -1.57
N GLU A 13 1.27 8.16 -1.72
CA GLU A 13 1.62 8.89 -2.94
C GLU A 13 2.71 8.11 -3.69
N LEU A 14 2.48 7.84 -4.98
CA LEU A 14 3.46 7.15 -5.82
C LEU A 14 4.36 8.15 -6.55
N ILE A 15 5.65 7.85 -6.62
CA ILE A 15 6.63 8.69 -7.34
C ILE A 15 6.43 8.69 -8.87
N THR A 16 5.68 7.71 -9.40
CA THR A 16 5.36 7.58 -10.82
C THR A 16 3.92 7.07 -10.97
N PRO A 17 3.17 7.51 -11.99
CA PRO A 17 1.85 6.99 -12.27
C PRO A 17 1.88 5.49 -12.57
N VAL A 18 0.95 4.74 -11.99
CA VAL A 18 0.77 3.31 -12.21
C VAL A 18 -0.72 3.06 -12.44
N ALA A 19 -1.04 2.23 -13.45
CA ALA A 19 -2.42 1.80 -13.66
C ALA A 19 -2.90 0.97 -12.47
N MET A 20 -4.01 1.37 -11.86
CA MET A 20 -4.59 0.69 -10.70
C MET A 20 -6.11 0.85 -10.67
N ASP A 21 -6.77 -0.10 -10.00
CA ASP A 21 -8.20 -0.12 -9.73
C ASP A 21 -8.45 -0.33 -8.23
N GLU A 22 -9.61 0.10 -7.73
CA GLU A 22 -10.06 -0.26 -6.37
C GLU A 22 -10.15 -1.79 -6.23
N GLY A 23 -9.73 -2.31 -5.08
CA GLY A 23 -9.65 -3.75 -4.83
C GLY A 23 -8.35 -4.41 -5.34
N LEU A 24 -7.48 -3.68 -6.06
CA LEU A 24 -6.16 -4.19 -6.44
C LEU A 24 -5.32 -4.51 -5.20
N ARG A 25 -4.78 -5.73 -5.12
CA ARG A 25 -3.90 -6.16 -4.02
C ARG A 25 -2.44 -5.86 -4.34
N PHE A 26 -1.68 -5.47 -3.33
CA PHE A 26 -0.26 -5.16 -3.47
C PHE A 26 0.54 -5.59 -2.24
N ALA A 27 1.86 -5.63 -2.38
CA ALA A 27 2.80 -5.89 -1.30
C ALA A 27 3.75 -4.69 -1.11
N ILE A 28 4.05 -4.37 0.14
CA ILE A 28 5.02 -3.32 0.50
C ILE A 28 6.35 -4.01 0.79
N ARG A 29 7.43 -3.51 0.17
CA ARG A 29 8.77 -4.08 0.31
C ARG A 29 9.80 -3.02 0.67
N GLU A 30 10.67 -3.35 1.62
CA GLU A 30 11.80 -2.53 2.04
C GLU A 30 13.02 -3.43 2.27
N GLY A 31 14.20 -3.00 1.83
CA GLY A 31 15.44 -3.77 2.02
C GLY A 31 15.38 -5.21 1.47
N GLY A 32 14.59 -5.45 0.42
CA GLY A 32 14.40 -6.76 -0.19
C GLY A 32 13.41 -7.69 0.55
N ARG A 33 12.82 -7.27 1.67
CA ARG A 33 11.84 -8.04 2.45
C ARG A 33 10.42 -7.52 2.26
N THR A 34 9.43 -8.40 2.34
CA THR A 34 8.02 -7.99 2.42
C THR A 34 7.73 -7.52 3.83
N VAL A 35 7.25 -6.29 3.98
CA VAL A 35 6.94 -5.67 5.28
C VAL A 35 5.45 -5.42 5.47
N GLY A 36 4.65 -5.55 4.41
CA GLY A 36 3.19 -5.42 4.49
C GLY A 36 2.50 -5.92 3.23
N SER A 37 1.19 -6.08 3.33
CA SER A 37 0.29 -6.39 2.21
C SER A 37 -0.95 -5.52 2.32
N GLY A 38 -1.43 -5.00 1.19
CA GLY A 38 -2.56 -4.09 1.16
C GLY A 38 -3.51 -4.36 0.02
N VAL A 39 -4.61 -3.62 0.04
CA VAL A 39 -5.60 -3.54 -1.03
C VAL A 39 -5.92 -2.06 -1.24
N VAL A 40 -6.05 -1.63 -2.50
CA VAL A 40 -6.45 -0.26 -2.82
C VAL A 40 -7.90 -0.07 -2.41
N THR A 41 -8.17 0.85 -1.48
CA THR A 41 -9.52 1.15 -0.99
C THR A 41 -10.19 2.29 -1.75
N SER A 42 -9.42 3.29 -2.17
CA SER A 42 -9.90 4.41 -3.01
C SER A 42 -8.72 5.04 -3.76
N ILE A 43 -8.97 5.59 -4.96
CA ILE A 43 -7.98 6.34 -5.75
C ILE A 43 -8.20 7.84 -5.51
N ILE A 44 -7.15 8.51 -5.04
CA ILE A 44 -7.12 9.94 -4.72
C ILE A 44 -6.07 10.64 -5.62
N GLU A 45 -6.39 11.83 -6.12
CA GLU A 45 -5.51 12.68 -6.95
C GLU A 45 -4.99 13.90 -6.20
#